data_AF-A0A933JA55-F1
#
_entry.id   AF-A0A933JA55-F1
#
_cell.length_a   1.000
_cell.length_b   1.000
_cell.length_c   1.000
_cell.angle_alpha   90.00
_cell.angle_beta   90.00
_cell.angle_gamma   90.00
#
_symmetry.space_group_name_H-M   'P 1'
#
loop_
_entity.id
_entity.type
_entity.pdbx_description
1 polymer ?
#
loop_
_entity_poly.entity_id
_entity_poly.type
_entity_poly.pdbx_seq_one_letter_code
_entity_poly.pdbx_strand_id
1 'polypeptide(L)'
;MHTHSYKFAISLPAESFKLLCGFQKRFKLSRSAVIREAINRLTQSRIEARKMRQYEKGYREFPPSGAESETFMRLVPETLTPEDWE
;
A
#
# COMPACT_ATOMS: atom_id res chain seq x y z
N MET A 1 12.24 -24.65 2.42
CA MET A 1 12.71 -23.36 2.99
C MET A 1 12.38 -23.35 4.47
N HIS A 2 13.37 -23.35 5.36
CA HIS A 2 13.11 -23.12 6.79
C HIS A 2 12.79 -21.65 7.01
N THR A 3 11.53 -21.33 7.27
CA THR A 3 11.11 -20.00 7.72
C THR A 3 11.54 -19.84 9.18
N HIS A 4 12.64 -19.13 9.42
CA HIS A 4 13.05 -18.78 10.78
C HIS A 4 11.97 -17.92 11.43
N SER A 5 11.50 -18.35 12.60
CA SER A 5 10.51 -17.62 13.40
C SER A 5 11.18 -17.11 14.67
N TYR A 6 11.11 -15.80 14.89
CA TYR A 6 11.66 -15.13 16.06
C TYR A 6 10.52 -14.72 16.99
N LYS A 7 10.69 -14.96 18.29
CA LYS A 7 9.74 -14.56 19.33
C LYS A 7 10.36 -13.46 20.17
N PHE A 8 9.59 -12.43 20.46
CA PHE A 8 10.00 -11.32 21.31
C PHE A 8 8.81 -10.80 22.11
N ALA A 9 9.09 -10.16 23.23
CA ALA A 9 8.10 -9.48 24.06
C ALA A 9 8.16 -7.98 23.79
N ILE A 10 6.98 -7.34 23.77
CA ILE A 10 6.86 -5.88 23.64
C ILE A 10 5.99 -5.34 24.76
N SER A 11 6.31 -4.13 25.21
CA SER A 11 5.43 -3.36 26.07
C SER A 11 4.55 -2.48 25.21
N LEU A 12 3.24 -2.48 25.49
CA LEU A 12 2.26 -1.65 24.79
C LEU A 12 1.51 -0.79 25.81
N PRO A 13 1.16 0.46 25.46
CA PRO A 13 0.20 1.24 26.23
C PRO A 13 -1.11 0.45 26.42
N ALA A 14 -1.74 0.60 27.59
CA ALA A 14 -2.96 -0.14 27.93
C ALA A 14 -4.07 0.05 26.88
N GLU A 15 -4.24 1.26 26.38
CA GLU A 15 -5.23 1.57 25.33
C GLU A 15 -4.91 0.86 24.01
N SER A 16 -3.63 0.84 23.60
CA SER A 16 -3.21 0.09 22.41
C SER A 16 -3.45 -1.42 22.55
N PHE A 17 -3.23 -1.96 23.75
CA PHE A 17 -3.51 -3.36 24.04
C PHE A 17 -5.02 -3.67 23.98
N LYS A 18 -5.88 -2.80 24.53
CA LYS A 18 -7.34 -2.94 24.42
C LYS A 18 -7.79 -2.96 22.96
N LEU A 19 -7.26 -2.05 22.13
CA LEU A 19 -7.56 -2.01 20.69
C LEU A 19 -7.16 -3.32 20.00
N LEU A 20 -5.97 -3.84 20.30
CA LEU A 20 -5.50 -5.12 19.76
C LEU A 20 -6.45 -6.27 20.12
N CYS A 21 -6.91 -6.34 21.37
CA CYS A 21 -7.91 -7.32 21.80
C CYS A 21 -9.26 -7.14 21.10
N GLY A 22 -9.66 -5.90 20.80
CA GLY A 22 -10.84 -5.61 20.00
C GLY A 22 -10.74 -6.20 18.59
N PHE A 23 -9.62 -5.97 17.91
CA PHE A 23 -9.36 -6.54 16.58
C PHE A 23 -9.27 -8.06 16.61
N GLN A 24 -8.65 -8.63 17.64
CA GLN A 24 -8.59 -10.07 17.86
C GLN A 24 -10.00 -10.69 17.83
N LYS A 25 -10.93 -10.12 18.60
CA LYS A 25 -12.33 -10.58 18.65
C LYS A 25 -13.06 -10.38 17.33
N ARG A 26 -12.93 -9.19 16.74
CA ARG A 26 -13.62 -8.84 15.49
C ARG A 26 -13.24 -9.74 14.32
N PHE A 27 -11.95 -10.05 14.19
CA PHE A 27 -11.42 -10.82 13.06
C PHE A 27 -11.21 -12.31 13.36
N LYS A 28 -11.48 -12.77 14.59
CA LYS A 28 -11.25 -14.14 15.04
C LYS A 28 -9.80 -14.61 14.79
N LEU A 29 -8.84 -13.70 14.95
CA LEU A 29 -7.41 -13.96 14.76
C LEU A 29 -6.68 -14.05 16.09
N SER A 30 -5.44 -14.54 16.10
CA SER A 30 -4.56 -14.38 17.27
C SER A 30 -3.98 -12.96 17.32
N ARG A 31 -3.57 -12.48 18.51
CA ARG A 31 -2.90 -11.17 18.66
C ARG A 31 -1.69 -11.04 17.72
N SER A 32 -0.87 -12.08 17.62
CA SER A 32 0.29 -12.11 16.74
C SER A 32 -0.09 -12.05 15.26
N ALA A 33 -1.20 -12.68 14.87
CA ALA A 33 -1.70 -12.60 13.50
C ALA A 33 -2.22 -11.19 13.15
N VAL A 34 -2.90 -10.51 14.08
CA VAL A 34 -3.32 -9.12 13.90
C VAL A 34 -2.11 -8.20 13.73
N ILE A 35 -1.08 -8.35 14.59
CA ILE A 35 0.15 -7.55 14.49
C ILE A 35 0.88 -7.81 13.17
N ARG A 36 0.99 -9.08 12.74
CA ARG A 36 1.60 -9.43 11.46
C ARG A 36 0.87 -8.78 10.29
N GLU A 37 -0.46 -8.83 10.28
CA GLU A 37 -1.27 -8.19 9.24
C GLU A 37 -1.11 -6.66 9.25
N ALA A 38 -1.08 -6.05 10.42
CA ALA A 38 -0.85 -4.61 10.55
C ALA A 38 0.53 -4.20 10.01
N ILE A 39 1.58 -4.97 10.30
CA ILE A 39 2.94 -4.74 9.78
C ILE A 39 2.95 -4.86 8.26
N ASN A 40 2.32 -5.89 7.69
CA ASN A 40 2.23 -6.07 6.24
C ASN A 40 1.56 -4.87 5.57
N ARG A 41 0.40 -4.45 6.08
CA ARG A 41 -0.35 -3.30 5.53
C ARG A 41 0.42 -1.99 5.63
N LEU A 42 1.06 -1.74 6.78
CA LEU A 42 1.89 -0.55 6.96
C LEU A 42 3.08 -0.55 5.98
N THR A 43 3.71 -1.71 5.79
CA THR A 43 4.84 -1.86 4.86
C THR A 43 4.39 -1.60 3.43
N GLN A 44 3.29 -2.20 3.00
CA GLN A 44 2.72 -2.01 1.67
C GLN A 44 2.36 -0.53 1.42
N SER A 45 1.66 0.10 2.37
CA SER A 45 1.31 1.52 2.28
C SER A 45 2.55 2.43 2.15
N ARG A 46 3.64 2.13 2.88
CA ARG A 46 4.90 2.89 2.76
C ARG A 46 5.58 2.68 1.41
N ILE A 47 5.53 1.46 0.86
CA ILE A 47 6.08 1.15 -0.46
C ILE A 47 5.31 1.92 -1.53
N GLU A 48 3.97 1.90 -1.48
CA GLU A 48 3.12 2.62 -2.43
C GLU A 48 3.34 4.13 -2.34
N ALA A 49 3.38 4.69 -1.13
CA ALA A 49 3.68 6.11 -0.94
C ALA A 49 5.07 6.50 -1.46
N ARG A 50 6.06 5.60 -1.35
CA ARG A 50 7.39 5.82 -1.93
C ARG A 50 7.35 5.80 -3.46
N LYS A 51 6.64 4.84 -4.05
CA LYS A 51 6.47 4.74 -5.51
C LYS A 51 5.79 6.00 -6.07
N MET A 52 4.73 6.47 -5.42
CA MET A 52 4.03 7.70 -5.83
C MET A 52 4.96 8.91 -5.76
N ARG A 53 5.72 9.10 -4.67
CA ARG A 53 6.70 10.19 -4.58
C ARG A 53 7.78 10.12 -5.66
N GLN A 54 8.24 8.92 -6.01
CA GLN A 54 9.22 8.75 -7.09
C GLN A 54 8.62 9.08 -8.45
N TYR A 55 7.38 8.65 -8.70
CA TYR A 55 6.63 8.98 -9.91
C TYR A 55 6.43 10.49 -10.06
N GLU A 56 5.89 11.16 -9.04
CA GLU A 56 5.69 12.62 -9.03
C GLU A 56 6.99 13.37 -9.23
N LYS A 57 8.07 12.93 -8.57
CA LYS A 57 9.41 13.52 -8.73
C LYS A 57 9.89 13.39 -10.18
N GLY A 58 9.77 12.19 -10.76
CA GLY A 58 10.16 11.95 -12.14
C GLY A 58 9.39 12.85 -13.11
N TYR A 59 8.09 12.99 -12.93
CA TYR A 59 7.26 13.87 -13.77
C TYR A 59 7.62 15.34 -13.63
N ARG A 60 8.00 15.81 -12.43
CA ARG A 60 8.43 17.20 -12.22
C ARG A 60 9.80 17.50 -12.81
N GLU A 61 10.75 16.58 -12.68
CA GLU A 61 12.13 16.76 -13.16
C GLU A 61 12.24 16.54 -14.67
N PHE A 62 11.46 15.60 -15.20
CA PHE A 62 11.44 15.23 -16.61
C PHE A 62 9.99 15.22 -17.10
N PRO A 63 9.39 16.43 -17.27
CA PRO A 63 8.06 16.50 -17.84
C PRO A 63 8.08 15.93 -19.26
N PRO A 64 7.03 15.19 -19.68
CA PRO A 64 6.94 14.73 -21.05
C PRO A 64 7.03 15.90 -22.02
N SER A 65 7.74 15.70 -23.12
CA SER A 65 7.81 16.69 -24.19
C SER A 65 6.45 16.87 -24.85
N GLY A 66 6.21 18.01 -25.52
CA GLY A 66 4.93 18.29 -26.17
C GLY A 66 4.50 17.18 -27.14
N ALA A 67 5.44 16.60 -27.90
CA ALA A 67 5.17 15.51 -28.82
C ALA A 67 4.82 14.19 -28.11
N GLU A 68 5.43 13.90 -26.96
CA GLU A 68 5.08 12.74 -26.14
C GLU A 68 3.69 12.90 -25.51
N SER A 69 3.36 14.10 -25.04
CA SER A 69 2.02 14.42 -24.53
C SER A 69 0.94 14.28 -25.60
N GLU A 70 1.18 14.80 -26.80
CA GLU A 70 0.25 14.68 -27.93
C GLU A 70 0.07 13.22 -28.36
N THR A 71 1.17 12.47 -28.44
CA THR A 71 1.13 11.04 -28.79
C THR A 71 0.37 10.25 -27.75
N PHE A 72 0.60 10.51 -26.46
CA PHE A 72 -0.13 9.87 -25.37
C PHE A 72 -1.64 10.18 -25.47
N MET A 73 -2.01 11.45 -25.64
CA MET A 73 -3.41 11.86 -25.80
C MET A 73 -4.09 11.24 -27.02
N ARG A 74 -3.36 11.02 -28.12
CA ARG A 74 -3.89 10.35 -29.32
C ARG A 74 -4.13 8.86 -29.10
N LEU A 75 -3.26 8.19 -28.33
CA LEU A 75 -3.31 6.74 -28.13
C LEU A 75 -4.28 6.32 -27.01
N VAL A 76 -4.54 7.18 -26.03
CA VAL A 76 -5.45 6.90 -24.89
C VAL A 76 -6.84 6.41 -25.35
N PRO A 77 -7.53 7.06 -26.32
CA PRO A 77 -8.83 6.59 -26.81
C PRO A 77 -8.78 5.26 -27.56
N GLU A 78 -7.62 4.90 -28.14
CA GLU A 78 -7.44 3.65 -28.89
C GLU A 78 -7.11 2.46 -27.99
N THR A 79 -6.59 2.70 -26.78
CA THR A 79 -6.15 1.67 -25.84
C THR A 79 -7.08 1.46 -24.66
N LEU A 80 -7.81 2.49 -24.23
CA LEU A 80 -8.84 2.34 -23.21
C LEU A 80 -10.15 1.91 -23.89
N THR A 81 -10.65 0.73 -23.53
CA THR A 81 -12.02 0.35 -23.87
C THR A 81 -12.97 1.38 -23.25
N PRO A 82 -14.00 1.86 -23.97
CA PRO A 82 -15.05 2.65 -23.35
C PRO A 82 -15.72 1.77 -22.31
N GLU A 83 -15.40 1.98 -21.05
CA GLU A 83 -16.14 1.40 -19.94
C GLU A 83 -17.43 2.21 -19.82
N ASP A 84 -18.57 1.52 -19.96
CA ASP A 84 -19.90 2.08 -19.70
C ASP A 84 -20.02 2.34 -18.19
N TRP A 85 -19.57 3.52 -17.76
CA TRP A 85 -19.80 4.01 -16.41
C TRP A 85 -21.25 4.51 -16.30
N GLU A 86 -22.20 3.58 -16.13
CA GLU A 86 -23.53 3.87 -15.57
C GLU A 86 -23.47 4.07 -14.05
#